data_AF-A0A2L2WW15-F1
#
_entry.id   AF-A0A2L2WW15-F1
#
_cell.length_a   1.000
_cell.length_b   1.000
_cell.length_c   1.000
_cell.angle_alpha   90.00
_cell.angle_beta   90.00
_cell.angle_gamma   90.00
#
_symmetry.space_group_name_H-M   'P 1'
#
loop_
_entity.id
_entity.type
_entity.pdbx_description
1 polymer ?
#
loop_
_entity_poly.entity_id
_entity_poly.type
_entity_poly.pdbx_seq_one_letter_code
_entity_poly.pdbx_strand_id
1 'polypeptide(L)'
;MKNKSIIGLLAAFLGLGTAATSCEDMLTPDMDLYAENFSGKDTVDFYFGILGNVQDVIENNILLGELRGDLADTTMYVSDTIASLSNFERLPDGDNGLLNRAAYYKVINQCNFYLAAVDTMATKNNSYYMRREFAQVQLVRAWTYMQLVQNYGSVPFITKPVDNANTGWETAPEEGFATADNLLDKLLSHDLERAYAYEKSLGRPNYGTFNNGAINVAHSLSVFPADLVMGDLYLLRGASRSDYEKAAAHYYTYMDNEIRYNSRGVSLSSAADLMEITMSNGNKYYRAEASSWTTGLRGTPGTTGEVGTLVLSAANSTFGTVLTRVAQIYGFDPSSSNSTNSGVDSNGETTTTTSGRISLKANYKNRQVAASRRYLNLSAAQSYRHYEYNSNNEPYEVEYYPGGDARSAGTIADVETTEGKMSFIQKRNISVTSNGMSVSEGSFSYTYFFPVYRLRQVYLRYAEAINRAGYPRHAFAVLRDGLTRETVPTVLTDSVVDGKIFPYIEDAPDQCDIDVDEMRRAAGASALGVNYLDFSDTRWDNTTGIHALGCGGGRDRGSYDLDTLYS
;
A
#
# COMPACT_ATOMS: atom_id res chain seq x y z
N MET A 1 39.80 -8.85 -56.84
CA MET A 1 38.37 -8.62 -57.17
C MET A 1 37.62 -9.94 -57.20
N LYS A 2 36.84 -10.24 -56.16
CA LYS A 2 35.53 -10.94 -56.19
C LYS A 2 35.02 -11.08 -54.75
N ASN A 3 33.70 -11.10 -54.64
CA ASN A 3 32.92 -10.53 -53.55
C ASN A 3 32.68 -11.47 -52.35
N LYS A 4 32.41 -10.82 -51.22
CA LYS A 4 31.79 -11.22 -49.95
C LYS A 4 30.91 -12.49 -49.95
N SER A 5 30.99 -13.25 -48.86
CA SER A 5 29.81 -13.79 -48.16
C SER A 5 30.07 -13.82 -46.64
N ILE A 6 29.48 -12.85 -45.93
CA ILE A 6 29.41 -12.75 -44.47
C ILE A 6 28.01 -13.22 -44.08
N ILE A 7 27.74 -14.53 -44.19
CA ILE A 7 26.46 -15.14 -43.75
C ILE A 7 26.70 -16.45 -42.96
N GLY A 8 27.95 -16.93 -42.86
CA GLY A 8 28.27 -18.14 -42.09
C GLY A 8 28.73 -17.94 -40.64
N LEU A 9 28.93 -16.71 -40.18
CA LEU A 9 29.51 -16.42 -38.85
C LEU A 9 28.52 -15.84 -37.82
N LEU A 10 27.25 -15.69 -38.21
CA LEU A 10 26.17 -15.12 -37.37
C LEU A 10 25.28 -16.18 -36.70
N ALA A 11 25.53 -17.48 -36.94
CA ALA A 11 24.75 -18.58 -36.36
C ALA A 11 25.45 -19.32 -35.21
N ALA A 12 26.64 -18.88 -34.78
CA ALA A 12 27.44 -19.54 -33.73
C ALA A 12 27.55 -18.73 -32.42
N PHE A 13 26.83 -17.61 -32.29
CA PHE A 13 26.77 -16.80 -31.06
C PHE A 13 25.39 -16.80 -30.37
N LEU A 14 24.50 -17.72 -30.76
CA LEU A 14 23.13 -17.83 -30.23
C LEU A 14 22.90 -19.03 -29.30
N GLY A 15 23.97 -19.63 -28.77
CA GLY A 15 23.84 -20.79 -27.88
C GLY A 15 24.98 -20.83 -26.87
N LEU A 16 24.89 -19.99 -25.83
CA LEU A 16 25.51 -20.11 -24.50
C LEU A 16 25.25 -18.80 -23.72
N GLY A 17 23.97 -18.48 -23.52
CA GLY A 17 23.52 -17.40 -22.65
C GLY A 17 23.01 -17.96 -21.33
N THR A 18 23.85 -18.69 -20.60
CA THR A 18 23.56 -19.19 -19.25
C THR A 18 24.79 -19.05 -18.38
N ALA A 19 24.89 -17.93 -17.68
CA ALA A 19 25.65 -17.80 -16.45
C ALA A 19 24.98 -16.68 -15.63
N ALA A 20 24.10 -17.10 -14.72
CA ALA A 20 23.62 -16.28 -13.63
C ALA A 20 24.76 -16.16 -12.60
N THR A 21 25.50 -15.05 -12.62
CA THR A 21 26.62 -14.81 -11.68
C THR A 21 26.20 -13.98 -10.46
N SER A 22 24.91 -13.84 -10.17
CA SER A 22 24.43 -12.97 -9.07
C SER A 22 23.48 -13.67 -8.08
N CYS A 23 23.38 -15.00 -8.14
CA CYS A 23 22.65 -15.80 -7.15
C CYS A 23 23.57 -16.35 -6.05
N GLU A 24 24.89 -16.28 -6.21
CA GLU A 24 25.86 -16.92 -5.29
C GLU A 24 25.95 -16.23 -3.92
N ASP A 25 25.53 -14.96 -3.80
CA ASP A 25 25.71 -14.15 -2.58
C ASP A 25 24.36 -13.79 -1.90
N MET A 26 23.31 -14.56 -2.17
CA MET A 26 21.94 -14.28 -1.70
C MET A 26 21.63 -14.93 -0.34
N LEU A 27 22.25 -16.07 -0.05
CA LEU A 27 22.14 -16.77 1.24
C LEU A 27 23.36 -16.55 2.15
N THR A 28 24.19 -15.55 1.81
CA THR A 28 25.35 -15.03 2.56
C THR A 28 25.06 -13.63 3.14
N PRO A 29 24.03 -13.46 3.99
CA PRO A 29 23.89 -12.21 4.73
C PRO A 29 25.03 -12.05 5.74
N ASP A 30 25.50 -10.81 6.00
CA ASP A 30 26.39 -10.49 7.11
C ASP A 30 25.88 -11.17 8.41
N MET A 31 26.62 -12.19 8.85
CA MET A 31 26.15 -13.15 9.86
C MET A 31 26.26 -12.66 11.30
N ASP A 32 26.60 -11.39 11.52
CA ASP A 32 26.96 -10.88 12.85
C ASP A 32 25.77 -10.73 13.83
N LEU A 33 24.53 -10.96 13.38
CA LEU A 33 23.31 -10.81 14.18
C LEU A 33 22.30 -11.96 13.99
N TYR A 34 22.78 -13.21 13.98
CA TYR A 34 21.89 -14.37 14.14
C TYR A 34 21.83 -14.82 15.59
N ALA A 35 20.62 -15.12 16.07
CA ALA A 35 20.43 -15.80 17.34
C ALA A 35 20.83 -17.27 17.20
N GLU A 36 22.11 -17.58 17.38
CA GLU A 36 22.55 -18.96 17.58
C GLU A 36 21.89 -19.49 18.86
N ASN A 37 21.17 -20.62 18.77
CA ASN A 37 20.46 -21.28 19.88
C ASN A 37 19.14 -20.64 20.36
N PHE A 38 18.24 -20.27 19.45
CA PHE A 38 16.87 -19.94 19.84
C PHE A 38 16.17 -21.15 20.52
N SER A 39 15.92 -21.04 21.82
CA SER A 39 15.38 -22.12 22.65
C SER A 39 13.84 -22.21 22.66
N GLY A 40 13.15 -21.41 21.82
CA GLY A 40 11.69 -21.32 21.83
C GLY A 40 11.09 -20.57 23.04
N LYS A 41 11.91 -20.08 23.98
CA LYS A 41 11.44 -19.42 25.21
C LYS A 41 11.20 -17.91 25.07
N ASP A 42 11.82 -17.28 24.06
CA ASP A 42 11.80 -15.83 23.84
C ASP A 42 11.19 -15.47 22.48
N THR A 43 9.99 -15.98 22.22
CA THR A 43 9.34 -15.91 20.91
C THR A 43 9.00 -14.49 20.48
N VAL A 44 8.78 -13.58 21.43
CA VAL A 44 8.38 -12.20 21.13
C VAL A 44 9.58 -11.40 20.62
N ASP A 45 10.73 -11.49 21.29
CA ASP A 45 11.93 -10.76 20.88
C ASP A 45 12.47 -11.26 19.53
N PHE A 46 12.41 -12.58 19.27
CA PHE A 46 12.75 -13.11 17.95
C PHE A 46 11.81 -12.55 16.87
N TYR A 47 10.49 -12.54 17.12
CA TYR A 47 9.51 -11.96 16.21
C TYR A 47 9.78 -10.47 15.94
N PHE A 48 10.17 -9.68 16.96
CA PHE A 48 10.58 -8.30 16.76
C PHE A 48 11.87 -8.18 15.94
N GLY A 49 12.82 -9.09 16.10
CA GLY A 49 13.98 -9.21 15.23
C GLY A 49 13.59 -9.42 13.75
N ILE A 50 12.59 -10.27 13.48
CA ILE A 50 12.04 -10.45 12.13
C ILE A 50 11.46 -9.13 11.60
N LEU A 51 10.66 -8.41 12.38
CA LEU A 51 10.13 -7.10 11.97
C LEU A 51 11.24 -6.07 11.73
N GLY A 52 12.34 -6.13 12.50
CA GLY A 52 13.54 -5.35 12.27
C GLY A 52 14.15 -5.62 10.90
N ASN A 53 14.26 -6.88 10.49
CA ASN A 53 14.77 -7.24 9.16
C ASN A 53 13.84 -6.80 8.01
N VAL A 54 12.53 -6.68 8.25
CA VAL A 54 11.60 -6.12 7.24
C VAL A 54 11.92 -4.64 6.93
N GLN A 55 12.53 -3.90 7.86
CA GLN A 55 12.99 -2.52 7.63
C GLN A 55 14.05 -2.44 6.51
N ASP A 56 14.86 -3.49 6.34
CA ASP A 56 15.92 -3.53 5.32
C ASP A 56 15.37 -3.57 3.88
N VAL A 57 14.11 -4.01 3.69
CA VAL A 57 13.50 -4.22 2.37
C VAL A 57 12.36 -3.25 2.04
N ILE A 58 11.80 -2.56 3.02
CA ILE A 58 10.56 -1.79 2.80
C ILE A 58 10.73 -0.61 1.83
N GLU A 59 11.85 0.13 1.92
CA GLU A 59 12.13 1.24 1.01
C GLU A 59 12.34 0.74 -0.42
N ASN A 60 12.97 -0.43 -0.57
CA ASN A 60 13.20 -1.06 -1.88
C ASN A 60 11.86 -1.43 -2.53
N ASN A 61 10.95 -2.05 -1.79
CA ASN A 61 9.62 -2.41 -2.32
C ASN A 61 8.85 -1.18 -2.82
N ILE A 62 8.88 -0.09 -2.05
CA ILE A 62 8.19 1.15 -2.44
C ILE A 62 8.85 1.73 -3.68
N LEU A 63 10.17 1.92 -3.67
CA LEU A 63 10.88 2.57 -4.78
C LEU A 63 10.80 1.76 -6.07
N LEU A 64 10.94 0.43 -6.02
CA LEU A 64 10.83 -0.41 -7.21
C LEU A 64 9.44 -0.33 -7.86
N GLY A 65 8.38 -0.25 -7.06
CA GLY A 65 7.01 -0.05 -7.56
C GLY A 65 6.78 1.33 -8.18
N GLU A 66 7.31 2.39 -7.56
CA GLU A 66 7.09 3.77 -8.03
C GLU A 66 7.97 4.10 -9.26
N LEU A 67 9.23 3.67 -9.27
CA LEU A 67 10.19 3.98 -10.35
C LEU A 67 9.86 3.27 -11.67
N ARG A 68 9.23 2.09 -11.59
CA ARG A 68 8.75 1.30 -12.74
C ARG A 68 7.31 1.64 -13.11
N GLY A 69 6.66 2.53 -12.36
CA GLY A 69 5.33 3.02 -12.67
C GLY A 69 5.35 4.10 -13.75
N ASP A 70 4.17 4.51 -14.20
CA ASP A 70 3.97 5.56 -15.21
C ASP A 70 3.69 6.95 -14.61
N LEU A 71 3.54 7.04 -13.28
CA LEU A 71 3.18 8.27 -12.56
C LEU A 71 4.39 9.10 -12.10
N ALA A 72 5.59 8.56 -12.23
CA ALA A 72 6.85 9.21 -11.89
C ALA A 72 7.82 9.17 -13.08
N ASP A 73 8.59 10.23 -13.27
CA ASP A 73 9.64 10.34 -14.30
C ASP A 73 10.97 10.70 -13.64
N THR A 74 12.06 10.29 -14.27
CA THR A 74 13.41 10.68 -13.84
C THR A 74 13.70 12.14 -14.19
N THR A 75 14.60 12.77 -13.45
CA THR A 75 15.05 14.15 -13.72
C THR A 75 16.46 14.16 -14.32
N MET A 76 16.96 15.34 -14.67
CA MET A 76 18.36 15.51 -15.09
C MET A 76 19.40 15.21 -13.99
N TYR A 77 18.98 15.03 -12.73
CA TYR A 77 19.84 14.71 -11.58
C TYR A 77 19.78 13.24 -11.19
N VAL A 78 19.09 12.41 -11.98
CA VAL A 78 18.95 10.99 -11.73
C VAL A 78 20.32 10.29 -11.75
N SER A 79 20.54 9.36 -10.82
CA SER A 79 21.69 8.45 -10.90
C SER A 79 21.47 7.38 -11.97
N ASP A 80 22.55 6.85 -12.56
CA ASP A 80 22.49 5.78 -13.57
C ASP A 80 21.63 4.61 -13.10
N THR A 81 21.78 4.21 -11.85
CA THR A 81 20.96 3.19 -11.18
C THR A 81 19.45 3.45 -11.30
N ILE A 82 19.01 4.64 -10.92
CA ILE A 82 17.58 4.98 -10.91
C ILE A 82 17.07 5.14 -12.34
N ALA A 83 17.90 5.66 -13.25
CA ALA A 83 17.59 5.75 -14.67
C ALA A 83 17.39 4.35 -15.29
N SER A 84 18.31 3.42 -15.07
CA SER A 84 18.21 2.04 -15.54
C SER A 84 16.96 1.34 -15.00
N LEU A 85 16.66 1.51 -13.70
CA LEU A 85 15.45 0.95 -13.10
C LEU A 85 14.16 1.50 -13.73
N SER A 86 14.10 2.81 -13.98
CA SER A 86 12.95 3.47 -14.63
C SER A 86 12.80 3.06 -16.10
N ASN A 87 13.91 2.76 -16.78
CA ASN A 87 13.94 2.27 -18.15
C ASN A 87 13.78 0.75 -18.28
N PHE A 88 13.46 0.04 -17.19
CA PHE A 88 13.31 -1.42 -17.16
C PHE A 88 14.56 -2.19 -17.63
N GLU A 89 15.74 -1.59 -17.48
CA GLU A 89 17.00 -2.26 -17.78
C GLU A 89 17.27 -3.35 -16.74
N ARG A 90 17.76 -4.50 -17.23
CA ARG A 90 18.10 -5.63 -16.36
C ARG A 90 19.48 -5.39 -15.76
N LEU A 91 19.49 -4.91 -14.52
CA LEU A 91 20.70 -4.80 -13.72
C LEU A 91 20.96 -6.12 -12.96
N PRO A 92 22.23 -6.52 -12.78
CA PRO A 92 22.62 -7.56 -11.83
C PRO A 92 22.10 -7.32 -10.40
N ASP A 93 21.96 -8.39 -9.62
CA ASP A 93 21.60 -8.28 -8.19
C ASP A 93 22.77 -7.67 -7.40
N GLY A 94 22.46 -6.82 -6.42
CA GLY A 94 23.46 -6.13 -5.59
C GLY A 94 24.14 -4.93 -6.26
N ASP A 95 24.00 -4.75 -7.59
CA ASP A 95 24.58 -3.62 -8.33
C ASP A 95 24.13 -2.25 -7.80
N ASN A 96 22.99 -2.23 -7.11
CA ASN A 96 22.58 -1.11 -6.29
C ASN A 96 21.80 -1.58 -5.06
N GLY A 97 21.78 -0.74 -4.02
CA GLY A 97 21.09 -1.05 -2.77
C GLY A 97 19.57 -1.26 -2.89
N LEU A 98 18.95 -0.98 -4.05
CA LEU A 98 17.51 -1.21 -4.30
C LEU A 98 17.20 -2.62 -4.82
N LEU A 99 18.15 -3.24 -5.54
CA LEU A 99 18.06 -4.61 -6.04
C LEU A 99 18.91 -5.52 -5.17
N ASN A 100 18.46 -5.78 -3.95
CA ASN A 100 19.15 -6.68 -3.04
C ASN A 100 18.21 -7.83 -2.66
N ARG A 101 18.31 -8.97 -3.36
CA ARG A 101 17.53 -10.17 -3.02
C ARG A 101 17.93 -10.74 -1.67
N ALA A 102 19.21 -10.67 -1.30
CA ALA A 102 19.74 -11.21 -0.04
C ALA A 102 19.00 -10.64 1.18
N ALA A 103 18.63 -9.36 1.16
CA ALA A 103 17.85 -8.73 2.22
C ALA A 103 16.46 -9.39 2.43
N TYR A 104 15.80 -9.84 1.36
CA TYR A 104 14.53 -10.58 1.48
C TYR A 104 14.75 -12.00 2.02
N TYR A 105 15.80 -12.68 1.57
CA TYR A 105 16.12 -14.02 2.07
C TYR A 105 16.61 -14.00 3.51
N LYS A 106 17.21 -12.91 3.99
CA LYS A 106 17.47 -12.68 5.42
C LYS A 106 16.16 -12.71 6.22
N VAL A 107 15.12 -12.01 5.78
CA VAL A 107 13.79 -12.04 6.44
C VAL A 107 13.20 -13.45 6.42
N ILE A 108 13.23 -14.12 5.26
CA ILE A 108 12.73 -15.50 5.10
C ILE A 108 13.47 -16.47 6.01
N ASN A 109 14.80 -16.41 6.05
CA ASN A 109 15.61 -17.31 6.83
C ASN A 109 15.32 -17.16 8.34
N GLN A 110 15.14 -15.92 8.81
CA GLN A 110 14.76 -15.66 10.19
C GLN A 110 13.35 -16.19 10.51
N CYS A 111 12.42 -16.07 9.57
CA CYS A 111 11.13 -16.74 9.70
C CYS A 111 11.30 -18.27 9.78
N ASN A 112 12.16 -18.86 8.95
CA ASN A 112 12.39 -20.31 8.95
C ASN A 112 13.01 -20.78 10.28
N PHE A 113 13.99 -20.06 10.83
CA PHE A 113 14.56 -20.35 12.16
C PHE A 113 13.49 -20.32 13.24
N TYR A 114 12.63 -19.30 13.25
CA TYR A 114 11.53 -19.20 14.19
C TYR A 114 10.56 -20.39 14.05
N LEU A 115 10.13 -20.69 12.81
CA LEU A 115 9.14 -21.71 12.51
C LEU A 115 9.65 -23.13 12.76
N ALA A 116 10.96 -23.36 12.66
CA ALA A 116 11.57 -24.65 13.00
C ALA A 116 11.59 -24.93 14.52
N ALA A 117 11.56 -23.89 15.35
CA ALA A 117 11.73 -24.00 16.81
C ALA A 117 10.42 -23.78 17.60
N VAL A 118 9.43 -23.11 17.02
CA VAL A 118 8.18 -22.75 17.71
C VAL A 118 7.31 -23.96 18.02
N ASP A 119 6.83 -24.06 19.27
CA ASP A 119 5.89 -25.09 19.71
C ASP A 119 4.48 -24.50 19.84
N THR A 120 3.65 -24.68 18.80
CA THR A 120 2.25 -24.19 18.80
C THR A 120 1.32 -24.93 19.78
N MET A 121 1.81 -25.99 20.43
CA MET A 121 1.12 -26.72 21.49
C MET A 121 1.57 -26.30 22.88
N ALA A 122 2.60 -25.45 23.00
CA ALA A 122 3.03 -24.92 24.27
C ALA A 122 1.93 -24.05 24.91
N THR A 123 1.58 -24.37 26.15
CA THR A 123 0.56 -23.64 26.91
C THR A 123 1.15 -22.98 28.15
N LYS A 124 0.70 -21.76 28.44
CA LYS A 124 0.92 -21.06 29.71
C LYS A 124 -0.42 -20.54 30.20
N ASN A 125 -0.76 -20.80 31.47
CA ASN A 125 -2.07 -20.45 32.04
C ASN A 125 -3.26 -20.91 31.17
N ASN A 126 -3.19 -22.14 30.65
CA ASN A 126 -4.20 -22.73 29.76
C ASN A 126 -4.44 -21.97 28.44
N SER A 127 -3.48 -21.13 28.02
CA SER A 127 -3.50 -20.41 26.74
C SER A 127 -2.31 -20.82 25.87
N TYR A 128 -2.56 -21.08 24.59
CA TYR A 128 -1.54 -21.35 23.59
C TYR A 128 -0.86 -20.06 23.16
N TYR A 129 0.17 -19.69 23.92
CA TYR A 129 0.74 -18.34 23.87
C TYR A 129 1.61 -18.06 22.65
N MET A 130 2.04 -19.07 21.88
CA MET A 130 2.89 -18.89 20.68
C MET A 130 2.11 -18.87 19.36
N ARG A 131 0.80 -19.16 19.37
CA ARG A 131 0.02 -19.34 18.12
C ARG A 131 -0.18 -18.04 17.36
N ARG A 132 -0.23 -16.90 18.06
CA ARG A 132 -0.40 -15.58 17.43
C ARG A 132 0.86 -15.15 16.70
N GLU A 133 2.01 -15.37 17.32
CA GLU A 133 3.34 -15.11 16.78
C GLU A 133 3.64 -16.05 15.61
N PHE A 134 3.35 -17.35 15.75
CA PHE A 134 3.42 -18.31 14.65
C PHE A 134 2.65 -17.81 13.42
N ALA A 135 1.41 -17.36 13.62
CA ALA A 135 0.59 -16.86 12.54
C ALA A 135 1.23 -15.64 11.86
N GLN A 136 1.71 -14.67 12.64
CA GLN A 136 2.37 -13.48 12.09
C GLN A 136 3.68 -13.79 11.36
N VAL A 137 4.52 -14.70 11.88
CA VAL A 137 5.76 -15.09 11.21
C VAL A 137 5.48 -15.77 9.86
N GLN A 138 4.45 -16.62 9.80
CA GLN A 138 4.01 -17.21 8.52
C GLN A 138 3.52 -16.16 7.53
N LEU A 139 2.77 -15.17 8.00
CA LEU A 139 2.23 -14.09 7.16
C LEU A 139 3.33 -13.14 6.67
N VAL A 140 4.32 -12.83 7.50
CA VAL A 140 5.51 -12.06 7.10
C VAL A 140 6.28 -12.84 6.04
N ARG A 141 6.56 -14.14 6.25
CA ARG A 141 7.25 -14.98 5.27
C ARG A 141 6.50 -15.03 3.93
N ALA A 142 5.18 -15.21 3.97
CA ALA A 142 4.32 -15.20 2.80
C ALA A 142 4.37 -13.86 2.05
N TRP A 143 4.27 -12.75 2.77
CA TRP A 143 4.38 -11.41 2.19
C TRP A 143 5.77 -11.17 1.56
N THR A 144 6.85 -11.56 2.23
CA THR A 144 8.21 -11.40 1.72
C THR A 144 8.43 -12.20 0.43
N TYR A 145 7.94 -13.45 0.38
CA TYR A 145 7.98 -14.24 -0.86
C TYR A 145 7.17 -13.61 -1.98
N MET A 146 5.99 -13.08 -1.66
CA MET A 146 5.14 -12.38 -2.62
C MET A 146 5.87 -11.16 -3.22
N GLN A 147 6.55 -10.36 -2.40
CA GLN A 147 7.34 -9.22 -2.88
C GLN A 147 8.49 -9.67 -3.80
N LEU A 148 9.19 -10.76 -3.44
CA LEU A 148 10.23 -11.34 -4.28
C LEU A 148 9.70 -11.81 -5.64
N VAL A 149 8.59 -12.56 -5.64
CA VAL A 149 7.97 -13.06 -6.88
C VAL A 149 7.49 -11.90 -7.75
N GLN A 150 6.89 -10.87 -7.17
CA GLN A 150 6.47 -9.67 -7.93
C GLN A 150 7.65 -8.93 -8.57
N ASN A 151 8.77 -8.82 -7.86
CA ASN A 151 9.93 -8.06 -8.33
C ASN A 151 10.85 -8.84 -9.28
N TYR A 152 10.91 -10.17 -9.15
CA TYR A 152 11.90 -11.02 -9.82
C TYR A 152 11.30 -12.19 -10.62
N GLY A 153 9.98 -12.42 -10.54
CA GLY A 153 9.25 -13.42 -11.31
C GLY A 153 9.36 -14.85 -10.77
N SER A 154 10.56 -15.42 -10.77
CA SER A 154 10.83 -16.79 -10.29
C SER A 154 11.99 -16.78 -9.30
N VAL A 155 11.76 -17.29 -8.09
CA VAL A 155 12.74 -17.22 -7.00
C VAL A 155 12.84 -18.56 -6.25
N PRO A 156 14.01 -18.92 -5.70
CA PRO A 156 14.15 -20.12 -4.88
C PRO A 156 13.16 -20.20 -3.70
N PHE A 157 12.45 -21.32 -3.57
CA PHE A 157 11.54 -21.54 -2.43
C PHE A 157 12.26 -22.35 -1.34
N ILE A 158 12.42 -21.74 -0.16
CA ILE A 158 13.26 -22.22 0.94
C ILE A 158 12.48 -22.07 2.24
N THR A 159 12.16 -23.20 2.87
CA THR A 159 11.37 -23.21 4.13
C THR A 159 12.17 -23.70 5.33
N LYS A 160 13.32 -24.32 5.08
CA LYS A 160 14.25 -24.78 6.11
C LYS A 160 15.21 -23.65 6.50
N PRO A 161 15.64 -23.59 7.78
CA PRO A 161 16.70 -22.68 8.19
C PRO A 161 17.99 -22.96 7.40
N VAL A 162 18.64 -21.89 6.95
CA VAL A 162 19.95 -21.91 6.31
C VAL A 162 20.97 -21.44 7.35
N ASP A 163 21.85 -22.34 7.77
CA ASP A 163 22.89 -22.10 8.78
C ASP A 163 24.28 -21.85 8.17
N ASN A 164 24.43 -22.02 6.85
CA ASN A 164 25.66 -21.74 6.13
C ASN A 164 25.39 -21.38 4.65
N ALA A 165 26.34 -20.67 4.05
CA ALA A 165 26.27 -20.13 2.70
C ALA A 165 26.34 -21.16 1.54
N ASN A 166 26.68 -22.42 1.81
CA ASN A 166 27.05 -23.39 0.77
C ASN A 166 25.95 -24.42 0.48
N THR A 167 24.68 -24.02 0.61
CA THR A 167 23.56 -24.96 0.41
C THR A 167 23.34 -25.33 -1.05
N GLY A 168 23.69 -24.44 -2.00
CA GLY A 168 23.35 -24.57 -3.41
C GLY A 168 21.87 -24.31 -3.73
N TRP A 169 21.07 -23.95 -2.71
CA TRP A 169 19.63 -23.71 -2.86
C TRP A 169 19.30 -22.45 -3.66
N GLU A 170 20.29 -21.60 -3.92
CA GLU A 170 20.15 -20.41 -4.75
C GLU A 170 19.87 -20.75 -6.21
N THR A 171 20.38 -21.90 -6.67
CA THR A 171 20.22 -22.37 -8.05
C THR A 171 19.45 -23.68 -8.14
N ALA A 172 19.47 -24.48 -7.08
CA ALA A 172 18.76 -25.76 -6.98
C ALA A 172 18.08 -25.91 -5.61
N PRO A 173 17.04 -25.11 -5.31
CA PRO A 173 16.28 -25.25 -4.07
C PRO A 173 15.58 -26.60 -4.00
N GLU A 174 15.59 -27.25 -2.83
CA GLU A 174 14.97 -28.58 -2.64
C GLU A 174 13.49 -28.60 -3.02
N GLU A 175 12.79 -27.49 -2.77
CA GLU A 175 11.36 -27.35 -3.04
C GLU A 175 11.05 -26.69 -4.39
N GLY A 176 12.07 -26.50 -5.21
CA GLY A 176 11.96 -25.81 -6.49
C GLY A 176 11.74 -24.30 -6.35
N PHE A 177 11.30 -23.69 -7.45
CA PHE A 177 11.13 -22.25 -7.53
C PHE A 177 9.68 -21.83 -7.25
N ALA A 178 9.52 -20.74 -6.52
CA ALA A 178 8.26 -20.02 -6.36
C ALA A 178 8.05 -19.05 -7.53
N THR A 179 6.85 -19.08 -8.09
CA THR A 179 6.35 -18.18 -9.14
C THR A 179 4.97 -17.67 -8.76
N ALA A 180 4.43 -16.70 -9.49
CA ALA A 180 3.07 -16.20 -9.25
C ALA A 180 2.01 -17.34 -9.30
N ASP A 181 2.21 -18.31 -10.18
CA ASP A 181 1.27 -19.42 -10.39
C ASP A 181 1.22 -20.42 -9.25
N ASN A 182 2.36 -20.66 -8.56
CA ASN A 182 2.48 -21.76 -7.59
C ASN A 182 2.75 -21.30 -6.14
N LEU A 183 3.06 -20.02 -5.91
CA LEU A 183 3.49 -19.52 -4.61
C LEU A 183 2.44 -19.79 -3.53
N LEU A 184 1.17 -19.51 -3.82
CA LEU A 184 0.09 -19.74 -2.86
C LEU A 184 0.00 -21.22 -2.45
N ASP A 185 0.05 -22.15 -3.41
CA ASP A 185 -0.03 -23.58 -3.11
C ASP A 185 1.17 -24.07 -2.29
N LYS A 186 2.36 -23.54 -2.60
CA LYS A 186 3.57 -23.80 -1.80
C LYS A 186 3.41 -23.28 -0.38
N LEU A 187 2.98 -22.04 -0.18
CA LEU A 187 2.79 -21.48 1.16
C LEU A 187 1.71 -22.22 1.96
N LEU A 188 0.61 -22.63 1.31
CA LEU A 188 -0.45 -23.44 1.94
C LEU A 188 0.07 -24.80 2.39
N SER A 189 0.92 -25.45 1.60
CA SER A 189 1.59 -26.71 1.99
C SER A 189 2.54 -26.55 3.18
N HIS A 190 2.88 -25.30 3.55
CA HIS A 190 3.77 -24.93 4.65
C HIS A 190 3.07 -24.12 5.75
N ASP A 191 1.88 -24.59 6.15
CA ASP A 191 1.09 -24.12 7.29
C ASP A 191 0.52 -22.70 7.20
N LEU A 192 0.49 -22.06 6.02
CA LEU A 192 -0.16 -20.76 5.88
C LEU A 192 -1.67 -20.81 6.23
N GLU A 193 -2.37 -21.91 5.90
CA GLU A 193 -3.78 -22.08 6.26
C GLU A 193 -3.98 -22.20 7.78
N ARG A 194 -3.06 -22.89 8.47
CA ARG A 194 -3.06 -22.99 9.93
C ARG A 194 -2.81 -21.63 10.59
N ALA A 195 -1.90 -20.82 10.04
CA ALA A 195 -1.67 -19.44 10.46
C ALA A 195 -2.93 -18.59 10.31
N TYR A 196 -3.59 -18.66 9.16
CA TYR A 196 -4.87 -17.99 8.92
C TYR A 196 -5.92 -18.39 9.97
N ALA A 197 -6.11 -19.69 10.21
CA ALA A 197 -7.06 -20.19 11.21
C ALA A 197 -6.74 -19.72 12.65
N TYR A 198 -5.46 -19.66 13.03
CA TYR A 198 -5.05 -19.13 14.32
C TYR A 198 -5.34 -17.63 14.45
N GLU A 199 -5.05 -16.81 13.44
CA GLU A 199 -5.41 -15.38 13.49
C GLU A 199 -6.94 -15.21 13.61
N LYS A 200 -7.74 -15.98 12.89
CA LYS A 200 -9.21 -15.89 12.96
C LYS A 200 -9.79 -16.30 14.30
N SER A 201 -9.21 -17.31 14.95
CA SER A 201 -9.70 -17.82 16.23
C SER A 201 -9.18 -17.04 17.44
N LEU A 202 -7.95 -16.54 17.37
CA LEU A 202 -7.27 -15.90 18.51
C LEU A 202 -7.14 -14.39 18.36
N GLY A 203 -7.28 -13.86 17.15
CA GLY A 203 -6.92 -12.48 16.82
C GLY A 203 -5.40 -12.30 16.65
N ARG A 204 -5.00 -11.04 16.43
CA ARG A 204 -3.60 -10.65 16.22
C ARG A 204 -2.85 -10.45 17.55
N PRO A 205 -1.52 -10.57 17.57
CA PRO A 205 -0.74 -10.21 18.75
C PRO A 205 -0.78 -8.69 19.00
N ASN A 206 -0.71 -8.29 20.27
CA ASN A 206 -0.67 -6.89 20.68
C ASN A 206 0.27 -6.71 21.87
N TYR A 207 1.39 -6.02 21.65
CA TYR A 207 2.41 -5.76 22.68
C TYR A 207 2.48 -4.28 23.07
N GLY A 208 1.39 -3.55 22.90
CA GLY A 208 1.31 -2.14 23.28
C GLY A 208 1.85 -1.22 22.19
N THR A 209 2.74 -0.31 22.57
CA THR A 209 3.18 0.81 21.74
C THR A 209 4.69 0.85 21.62
N PHE A 210 5.18 1.03 20.41
CA PHE A 210 6.59 1.27 20.11
C PHE A 210 6.89 2.76 20.10
N ASN A 211 8.02 3.14 20.68
CA ASN A 211 8.57 4.49 20.57
C ASN A 211 9.81 4.43 19.68
N ASN A 212 9.83 5.22 18.61
CA ASN A 212 10.93 5.26 17.65
C ASN A 212 11.82 6.51 17.80
N GLY A 213 11.72 7.20 18.94
CA GLY A 213 12.39 8.45 19.25
C GLY A 213 11.60 9.71 18.87
N ALA A 214 10.65 9.62 17.94
CA ALA A 214 9.88 10.79 17.48
C ALA A 214 8.37 10.66 17.73
N ILE A 215 7.81 9.46 17.52
CA ILE A 215 6.39 9.17 17.67
C ILE A 215 6.17 7.86 18.41
N ASN A 216 4.97 7.71 18.95
CA ASN A 216 4.47 6.48 19.56
C ASN A 216 3.55 5.77 18.56
N VAL A 217 3.79 4.49 18.29
CA VAL A 217 3.03 3.70 17.29
C VAL A 217 2.54 2.40 17.91
N ALA A 218 1.25 2.11 17.79
CA ALA A 218 0.69 0.85 18.27
C ALA A 218 1.25 -0.35 17.50
N HIS A 219 1.68 -1.40 18.22
CA HIS A 219 2.16 -2.65 17.62
C HIS A 219 1.11 -3.31 16.70
N SER A 220 -0.18 -3.09 16.97
CA SER A 220 -1.28 -3.56 16.12
C SER A 220 -1.27 -3.01 14.69
N LEU A 221 -0.43 -2.02 14.39
CA LEU A 221 -0.18 -1.52 13.04
C LEU A 221 1.06 -2.14 12.39
N SER A 222 1.86 -2.94 13.11
CA SER A 222 3.04 -3.63 12.57
C SER A 222 2.80 -5.12 12.29
N VAL A 223 1.55 -5.56 12.43
CA VAL A 223 1.09 -6.92 12.10
C VAL A 223 0.59 -7.00 10.67
N PHE A 224 0.70 -8.17 10.06
CA PHE A 224 0.24 -8.48 8.71
C PHE A 224 -1.12 -9.19 8.80
N PRO A 225 -2.22 -8.56 8.37
CA PRO A 225 -3.54 -9.15 8.35
C PRO A 225 -3.62 -10.40 7.48
N ALA A 226 -4.11 -11.51 8.03
CA ALA A 226 -4.22 -12.76 7.29
C ALA A 226 -5.12 -12.63 6.05
N ASP A 227 -6.22 -11.89 6.14
CA ASP A 227 -7.09 -11.60 4.98
C ASP A 227 -6.36 -10.84 3.87
N LEU A 228 -5.54 -9.84 4.20
CA LEU A 228 -4.88 -9.04 3.19
C LEU A 228 -3.78 -9.84 2.47
N VAL A 229 -3.00 -10.62 3.21
CA VAL A 229 -1.97 -11.49 2.63
C VAL A 229 -2.61 -12.57 1.77
N MET A 230 -3.67 -13.23 2.24
CA MET A 230 -4.40 -14.24 1.46
C MET A 230 -5.06 -13.64 0.22
N GLY A 231 -5.71 -12.48 0.36
CA GLY A 231 -6.32 -11.76 -0.75
C GLY A 231 -5.31 -11.40 -1.83
N ASP A 232 -4.14 -10.88 -1.44
CA ASP A 232 -3.05 -10.57 -2.36
C ASP A 232 -2.49 -11.81 -3.05
N LEU A 233 -2.33 -12.93 -2.35
CA LEU A 233 -1.83 -14.18 -2.94
C LEU A 233 -2.82 -14.76 -3.96
N TYR A 234 -4.12 -14.74 -3.66
CA TYR A 234 -5.14 -15.16 -4.62
C TYR A 234 -5.22 -14.21 -5.82
N LEU A 235 -5.13 -12.91 -5.60
CA LEU A 235 -5.13 -11.90 -6.67
C LEU A 235 -3.88 -12.05 -7.56
N LEU A 236 -2.71 -12.27 -6.97
CA LEU A 236 -1.44 -12.48 -7.67
C LEU A 236 -1.47 -13.76 -8.53
N ARG A 237 -1.98 -14.87 -7.98
CA ARG A 237 -2.09 -16.12 -8.74
C ARG A 237 -3.09 -15.98 -9.88
N GLY A 238 -4.28 -15.45 -9.59
CA GLY A 238 -5.28 -15.10 -10.60
C GLY A 238 -5.61 -16.19 -11.62
N ALA A 239 -5.48 -17.47 -11.25
CA ALA A 239 -5.50 -18.59 -12.20
C ALA A 239 -6.90 -18.87 -12.77
N SER A 240 -7.94 -18.39 -12.08
CA SER A 240 -9.33 -18.58 -12.48
C SER A 240 -10.24 -17.51 -11.89
N ARG A 241 -11.47 -17.43 -12.40
CA ARG A 241 -12.53 -16.62 -11.78
C ARG A 241 -12.67 -16.90 -10.28
N SER A 242 -12.57 -18.18 -9.87
CA SER A 242 -12.70 -18.56 -8.45
C SER A 242 -11.58 -17.98 -7.58
N ASP A 243 -10.36 -17.79 -8.10
CA ASP A 243 -9.29 -17.12 -7.36
C ASP A 243 -9.64 -15.65 -7.10
N TYR A 244 -10.17 -14.96 -8.11
CA TYR A 244 -10.61 -13.57 -7.96
C TYR A 244 -11.79 -13.42 -6.99
N GLU A 245 -12.74 -14.37 -6.98
CA GLU A 245 -13.85 -14.40 -6.02
C GLU A 245 -13.35 -14.63 -4.58
N LYS A 246 -12.34 -15.50 -4.39
CA LYS A 246 -11.70 -15.71 -3.07
C LYS A 246 -10.90 -14.48 -2.64
N ALA A 247 -10.18 -13.83 -3.55
CA ALA A 247 -9.48 -12.58 -3.26
C ALA A 247 -10.47 -11.49 -2.82
N ALA A 248 -11.57 -11.32 -3.55
CA ALA A 248 -12.64 -10.39 -3.22
C ALA A 248 -13.24 -10.69 -1.83
N ALA A 249 -13.52 -11.95 -1.52
CA ALA A 249 -14.04 -12.36 -0.21
C ALA A 249 -13.09 -12.02 0.94
N HIS A 250 -11.77 -12.22 0.77
CA HIS A 250 -10.78 -11.83 1.77
C HIS A 250 -10.73 -10.31 1.97
N TYR A 251 -10.64 -9.53 0.90
CA TYR A 251 -10.63 -8.06 1.02
C TYR A 251 -11.93 -7.53 1.63
N TYR A 252 -13.08 -8.03 1.20
CA TYR A 252 -14.38 -7.68 1.77
C TYR A 252 -14.43 -8.00 3.27
N THR A 253 -13.98 -9.19 3.68
CA THR A 253 -13.93 -9.60 5.09
C THR A 253 -13.05 -8.65 5.92
N TYR A 254 -11.90 -8.25 5.37
CA TYR A 254 -11.04 -7.27 6.03
C TYR A 254 -11.77 -5.93 6.20
N MET A 255 -12.31 -5.38 5.11
CA MET A 255 -13.01 -4.09 5.13
C MET A 255 -14.22 -4.10 6.08
N ASP A 256 -15.02 -5.17 6.07
CA ASP A 256 -16.17 -5.34 6.97
C ASP A 256 -15.73 -5.30 8.45
N ASN A 257 -14.69 -6.05 8.80
CA ASN A 257 -14.15 -6.08 10.16
C ASN A 257 -13.58 -4.72 10.59
N GLU A 258 -12.91 -4.01 9.67
CA GLU A 258 -12.36 -2.69 9.94
C GLU A 258 -13.44 -1.65 10.23
N ILE A 259 -14.53 -1.67 9.47
CA ILE A 259 -15.68 -0.80 9.69
C ILE A 259 -16.38 -1.20 11.00
N ARG A 260 -16.66 -2.49 11.18
CA ARG A 260 -17.49 -3.01 12.28
C ARG A 260 -16.83 -2.87 13.65
N TYR A 261 -15.55 -3.19 13.76
CA TYR A 261 -14.88 -3.31 15.05
C TYR A 261 -13.91 -2.17 15.35
N ASN A 262 -13.41 -1.48 14.31
CA ASN A 262 -12.42 -0.42 14.48
C ASN A 262 -12.94 0.95 14.03
N SER A 263 -14.17 1.05 13.52
CA SER A 263 -14.73 2.26 12.93
C SER A 263 -13.82 2.87 11.85
N ARG A 264 -13.13 2.01 11.10
CA ARG A 264 -12.20 2.39 10.03
C ARG A 264 -12.82 2.12 8.66
N GLY A 265 -13.25 3.18 8.00
CA GLY A 265 -13.79 3.17 6.63
C GLY A 265 -13.20 4.31 5.80
N VAL A 266 -13.30 4.21 4.48
CA VAL A 266 -12.96 5.32 3.58
C VAL A 266 -14.10 6.33 3.64
N SER A 267 -13.83 7.55 4.13
CA SER A 267 -14.87 8.56 4.40
C SER A 267 -14.50 9.93 3.81
N LEU A 268 -15.50 10.69 3.35
CA LEU A 268 -15.38 12.10 2.92
C LEU A 268 -14.71 13.03 3.95
N SER A 269 -14.72 12.66 5.23
CA SER A 269 -13.94 13.36 6.27
C SER A 269 -12.43 13.37 6.02
N SER A 270 -11.95 12.55 5.08
CA SER A 270 -10.55 12.46 4.65
C SER A 270 -10.36 12.83 3.17
N ALA A 271 -11.33 13.52 2.56
CA ALA A 271 -11.24 13.97 1.17
C ALA A 271 -10.30 15.16 0.98
N ALA A 272 -9.81 15.30 -0.24
CA ALA A 272 -9.27 16.54 -0.78
C ALA A 272 -10.38 17.25 -1.57
N ASP A 273 -10.42 18.56 -1.49
CA ASP A 273 -11.49 19.39 -2.03
C ASP A 273 -10.95 20.61 -2.80
N LEU A 274 -11.86 21.33 -3.45
CA LEU A 274 -11.57 22.55 -4.20
C LEU A 274 -12.24 23.73 -3.50
N MET A 275 -11.44 24.71 -3.09
CA MET A 275 -11.92 25.94 -2.47
C MET A 275 -12.07 27.04 -3.51
N GLU A 276 -13.28 27.59 -3.65
CA GLU A 276 -13.53 28.82 -4.41
C GLU A 276 -13.11 30.03 -3.56
N ILE A 277 -12.34 30.94 -4.17
CA ILE A 277 -11.95 32.20 -3.55
C ILE A 277 -12.40 33.34 -4.44
N THR A 278 -13.24 34.21 -3.90
CA THR A 278 -13.65 35.46 -4.56
C THR A 278 -12.67 36.58 -4.20
N MET A 279 -11.99 37.11 -5.20
CA MET A 279 -11.10 38.25 -5.06
C MET A 279 -11.89 39.55 -4.88
N SER A 280 -11.22 40.60 -4.38
CA SER A 280 -11.83 41.92 -4.14
C SER A 280 -12.39 42.59 -5.39
N ASN A 281 -11.95 42.19 -6.58
CA ASN A 281 -12.45 42.64 -7.87
C ASN A 281 -13.64 41.81 -8.41
N GLY A 282 -14.12 40.83 -7.64
CA GLY A 282 -15.19 39.91 -8.02
C GLY A 282 -14.73 38.70 -8.83
N ASN A 283 -13.45 38.60 -9.23
CA ASN A 283 -12.94 37.44 -9.94
C ASN A 283 -12.85 36.24 -8.98
N LYS A 284 -13.29 35.08 -9.45
CA LYS A 284 -13.17 33.81 -8.73
C LYS A 284 -11.93 33.06 -9.19
N TYR A 285 -11.25 32.40 -8.25
CA TYR A 285 -10.27 31.37 -8.57
C TYR A 285 -10.43 30.16 -7.65
N TYR A 286 -9.98 29.00 -8.12
CA TYR A 286 -10.14 27.73 -7.44
C TYR A 286 -8.79 27.20 -6.96
N ARG A 287 -8.75 26.70 -5.73
CA ARG A 287 -7.53 26.15 -5.11
C ARG A 287 -7.80 24.76 -4.55
N ALA A 288 -6.94 23.80 -4.88
CA ALA A 288 -6.99 22.47 -4.29
C ALA A 288 -6.58 22.52 -2.80
N GLU A 289 -7.29 21.77 -1.96
CA GLU A 289 -7.07 21.59 -0.53
C GLU A 289 -6.96 20.10 -0.22
N ALA A 290 -5.78 19.64 0.18
CA ALA A 290 -5.52 18.23 0.44
C ALA A 290 -5.13 17.96 1.90
N SER A 291 -5.25 18.94 2.80
CA SER A 291 -4.79 18.82 4.19
C SER A 291 -5.50 17.69 4.96
N SER A 292 -6.82 17.55 4.79
CA SER A 292 -7.59 16.44 5.39
C SER A 292 -7.15 15.10 4.83
N TRP A 293 -6.93 15.04 3.51
CA TRP A 293 -6.45 13.84 2.82
C TRP A 293 -5.03 13.42 3.25
N THR A 294 -4.10 14.37 3.38
CA THR A 294 -2.71 14.11 3.78
C THR A 294 -2.55 13.77 5.25
N THR A 295 -3.54 14.04 6.11
CA THR A 295 -3.47 13.74 7.55
C THR A 295 -3.25 12.24 7.81
N GLY A 296 -3.78 11.34 6.96
CA GLY A 296 -3.51 9.90 7.11
C GLY A 296 -2.14 9.44 6.60
N LEU A 297 -1.43 10.33 5.91
CA LEU A 297 -0.11 10.09 5.34
C LEU A 297 0.99 10.84 6.11
N ARG A 298 0.62 11.73 7.04
CA ARG A 298 1.48 12.58 7.87
C ARG A 298 1.18 12.37 9.35
N GLY A 299 2.21 12.31 10.20
CA GLY A 299 2.05 12.32 11.67
C GLY A 299 1.98 10.94 12.31
N THR A 300 1.17 10.78 13.36
CA THR A 300 1.06 9.53 14.13
C THR A 300 0.06 8.59 13.46
N PRO A 301 0.47 7.36 13.07
CA PRO A 301 -0.42 6.43 12.41
C PRO A 301 -1.55 6.00 13.35
N GLY A 302 -2.80 6.09 12.87
CA GLY A 302 -4.01 5.69 13.61
C GLY A 302 -5.08 6.78 13.81
N THR A 303 -4.74 8.06 13.64
CA THR A 303 -5.71 9.19 13.81
C THR A 303 -6.79 9.25 12.73
N THR A 304 -6.58 8.61 11.58
CA THR A 304 -7.44 8.74 10.39
C THR A 304 -7.89 7.40 9.81
N GLY A 305 -7.44 6.27 10.38
CA GLY A 305 -7.81 4.93 9.90
C GLY A 305 -7.21 4.49 8.55
N GLU A 306 -6.41 5.32 7.87
CA GLU A 306 -5.84 5.01 6.53
C GLU A 306 -4.81 3.88 6.53
N VAL A 307 -3.98 3.77 7.57
CA VAL A 307 -2.87 2.81 7.63
C VAL A 307 -3.31 1.55 8.37
N GLY A 308 -3.30 0.41 7.66
CA GLY A 308 -3.64 -0.91 8.22
C GLY A 308 -2.41 -1.66 8.73
N THR A 309 -1.30 -1.59 7.98
CA THR A 309 0.00 -2.18 8.34
C THR A 309 1.13 -1.23 7.95
N LEU A 310 2.17 -1.13 8.77
CA LEU A 310 3.34 -0.30 8.57
C LEU A 310 4.62 -0.95 9.09
N VAL A 311 5.73 -0.48 8.53
CA VAL A 311 7.09 -0.67 9.03
C VAL A 311 7.57 0.64 9.63
N LEU A 312 8.34 0.59 10.72
CA LEU A 312 8.80 1.79 11.43
C LEU A 312 10.19 2.24 10.93
N SER A 313 10.39 3.56 10.92
CA SER A 313 11.69 4.20 10.88
C SER A 313 11.97 4.85 12.23
N ALA A 314 13.21 4.77 12.70
CA ALA A 314 13.68 5.50 13.87
C ALA A 314 13.98 6.96 13.55
N ALA A 315 14.07 7.78 14.61
CA ALA A 315 14.47 9.18 14.52
C ALA A 315 15.99 9.38 14.38
N ASN A 316 16.77 8.41 14.84
CA ASN A 316 18.22 8.34 14.74
C ASN A 316 18.66 6.89 15.03
N SER A 317 19.94 6.60 14.84
CA SER A 317 20.53 5.28 15.07
C SER A 317 20.50 4.79 16.52
N THR A 318 20.30 5.66 17.52
CA THR A 318 20.15 5.26 18.93
C THR A 318 18.79 4.62 19.19
N PHE A 319 17.75 5.02 18.46
CA PHE A 319 16.41 4.44 18.59
C PHE A 319 16.14 3.28 17.61
N GLY A 320 17.01 3.06 16.61
CA GLY A 320 16.90 1.96 15.65
C GLY A 320 17.29 2.37 14.23
N THR A 321 16.85 1.61 13.24
CA THR A 321 17.17 1.85 11.83
C THR A 321 16.43 3.08 11.30
N VAL A 322 17.16 3.96 10.61
CA VAL A 322 16.64 5.17 9.99
C VAL A 322 16.49 4.96 8.48
N LEU A 323 15.28 5.16 7.95
CA LEU A 323 14.92 4.81 6.57
C LEU A 323 14.75 6.05 5.68
N THR A 324 15.85 6.62 5.20
CA THR A 324 15.85 7.93 4.51
C THR A 324 15.95 7.86 2.98
N ARG A 325 16.08 6.69 2.39
CA ARG A 325 16.37 6.52 0.96
C ARG A 325 15.25 7.05 0.08
N VAL A 326 13.99 6.82 0.45
CA VAL A 326 12.81 7.36 -0.26
C VAL A 326 12.85 8.88 -0.29
N ALA A 327 13.16 9.52 0.84
CA ALA A 327 13.26 10.97 0.92
C ALA A 327 14.39 11.52 0.03
N GLN A 328 15.56 10.87 0.07
CA GLN A 328 16.71 11.27 -0.74
C GLN A 328 16.43 11.16 -2.25
N ILE A 329 15.80 10.07 -2.71
CA ILE A 329 15.48 9.89 -4.14
C ILE A 329 14.46 10.91 -4.63
N TYR A 330 13.50 11.30 -3.79
CA TYR A 330 12.56 12.39 -4.10
C TYR A 330 13.16 13.79 -3.95
N GLY A 331 14.43 13.91 -3.56
CA GLY A 331 15.15 15.18 -3.50
C GLY A 331 15.04 15.92 -2.17
N PHE A 332 14.89 15.20 -1.06
CA PHE A 332 14.95 15.77 0.29
C PHE A 332 16.22 15.32 1.00
N ASP A 333 16.96 16.28 1.56
CA ASP A 333 18.14 16.04 2.38
C ASP A 333 17.72 15.90 3.85
N PRO A 334 17.82 14.69 4.45
CA PRO A 334 17.46 14.47 5.84
C PRO A 334 18.64 14.76 6.78
N SER A 335 18.33 15.32 7.94
CA SER A 335 19.28 15.53 9.04
C SER A 335 18.64 15.17 10.37
N SER A 336 19.31 14.33 11.17
CA SER A 336 18.81 13.90 12.49
C SER A 336 19.37 14.75 13.63
N SER A 337 18.56 15.02 14.64
CA SER A 337 18.96 15.68 15.88
C SER A 337 18.29 15.06 17.10
N ASN A 338 18.88 15.23 18.29
CA ASN A 338 18.35 14.72 19.56
C ASN A 338 18.11 15.86 20.54
N SER A 339 17.10 15.69 21.40
CA SER A 339 16.80 16.56 22.53
C SER A 339 16.60 15.70 23.77
N THR A 340 17.30 16.04 24.85
CA THR A 340 17.22 15.34 26.13
C THR A 340 16.72 16.31 27.19
N ASN A 341 15.60 15.97 27.81
CA ASN A 341 15.02 16.71 28.92
C ASN A 341 15.13 15.88 30.19
N SER A 342 15.65 16.48 31.26
CA SER A 342 15.65 15.89 32.60
C SER A 342 14.63 16.62 33.47
N GLY A 343 13.78 15.86 34.15
CA GLY A 343 12.82 16.33 35.14
C GLY A 343 12.94 15.53 36.43
N VAL A 344 12.21 15.93 37.46
CA VAL A 344 12.06 15.18 38.70
C VAL A 344 10.62 14.70 38.78
N ASP A 345 10.41 13.41 38.98
CA ASP A 345 9.07 12.83 39.08
C ASP A 345 8.39 13.14 40.42
N SER A 346 7.15 12.68 40.57
CA SER A 346 6.35 12.87 41.78
C SER A 346 6.96 12.24 43.05
N ASN A 347 7.95 11.37 42.90
CA ASN A 347 8.62 10.65 43.98
C ASN A 347 10.01 11.25 44.30
N GLY A 348 10.42 12.31 43.59
CA GLY A 348 11.74 12.93 43.76
C GLY A 348 12.86 12.27 42.95
N GLU A 349 12.55 11.32 42.06
CA GLU A 349 13.53 10.67 41.19
C GLU A 349 13.77 11.49 39.92
N THR A 350 15.03 11.57 39.49
CA THR A 350 15.37 12.26 38.23
C THR A 350 15.01 11.38 37.05
N THR A 351 14.04 11.81 36.25
CA THR A 351 13.65 11.16 34.99
C THR A 351 14.27 11.89 33.82
N THR A 352 15.04 11.19 33.00
CA THR A 352 15.60 11.74 31.75
C THR A 352 14.85 11.15 30.56
N THR A 353 14.30 12.01 29.70
CA THR A 353 13.64 11.62 28.46
C THR A 353 14.42 12.16 27.28
N THR A 354 14.86 11.27 26.38
CA THR A 354 15.49 11.63 25.10
C THR A 354 14.48 11.45 23.98
N SER A 355 14.43 12.41 23.06
CA SER A 355 13.66 12.36 21.82
C SER A 355 14.57 12.71 20.64
N GLY A 356 14.20 12.25 19.45
CA GLY A 356 14.89 12.53 18.20
C GLY A 356 13.97 13.21 17.18
N ARG A 357 14.56 13.91 16.22
CA ARG A 357 13.86 14.53 15.10
C ARG A 357 14.69 14.39 13.82
N ILE A 358 14.01 14.20 12.70
CA ILE A 358 14.56 14.26 11.35
C ILE A 358 13.99 15.53 10.71
N SER A 359 14.88 16.41 10.29
CA SER A 359 14.55 17.61 9.52
C SER A 359 14.86 17.37 8.06
N LEU A 360 13.97 17.85 7.18
CA LEU A 360 14.11 17.71 5.73
C LEU A 360 14.37 19.08 5.11
N LYS A 361 15.26 19.10 4.11
CA LYS A 361 15.43 20.23 3.21
C LYS A 361 15.24 19.76 1.76
N ALA A 362 14.28 20.32 1.05
CA ALA A 362 14.15 20.08 -0.39
C ALA A 362 15.39 20.62 -1.12
N ASN A 363 15.99 19.79 -1.96
CA ASN A 363 17.19 20.10 -2.72
C ASN A 363 17.01 19.61 -4.16
N TYR A 364 16.85 20.56 -5.08
CA TYR A 364 16.57 20.24 -6.48
C TYR A 364 17.69 19.44 -7.16
N LYS A 365 18.94 19.57 -6.70
CA LYS A 365 20.09 18.84 -7.24
C LYS A 365 20.12 17.37 -6.85
N ASN A 366 19.39 17.00 -5.79
CA ASN A 366 19.27 15.62 -5.33
C ASN A 366 17.93 15.00 -5.74
N ARG A 367 17.06 15.76 -6.41
CA ARG A 367 15.74 15.31 -6.88
C ARG A 367 15.91 14.40 -8.08
N GLN A 368 16.08 13.09 -7.85
CA GLN A 368 16.27 12.11 -8.92
C GLN A 368 14.98 11.77 -9.67
N VAL A 369 13.84 11.91 -8.99
CA VAL A 369 12.51 11.56 -9.52
C VAL A 369 11.54 12.72 -9.30
N ALA A 370 10.68 12.97 -10.29
CA ALA A 370 9.60 13.94 -10.25
C ALA A 370 8.29 13.32 -10.75
N ALA A 371 7.18 14.01 -10.58
CA ALA A 371 5.90 13.55 -11.13
C ALA A 371 5.95 13.53 -12.66
N SER A 372 5.43 12.47 -13.27
CA SER A 372 5.45 12.33 -14.72
C SER A 372 4.48 13.30 -15.39
N ARG A 373 4.70 13.58 -16.67
CA ARG A 373 3.74 14.40 -17.43
C ARG A 373 2.38 13.69 -17.54
N ARG A 374 2.35 12.36 -17.54
CA ARG A 374 1.12 11.55 -17.56
C ARG A 374 0.31 11.77 -16.28
N TYR A 375 0.95 11.72 -15.11
CA TYR A 375 0.31 12.00 -13.83
C TYR A 375 -0.28 13.40 -13.79
N LEU A 376 0.48 14.41 -14.22
CA LEU A 376 0.04 15.81 -14.24
C LEU A 376 -1.16 16.01 -15.18
N ASN A 377 -1.12 15.40 -16.38
CA ASN A 377 -2.24 15.49 -17.33
C ASN A 377 -3.48 14.74 -16.81
N LEU A 378 -3.32 13.55 -16.22
CA LEU A 378 -4.42 12.77 -15.64
C LEU A 378 -5.09 13.53 -14.51
N SER A 379 -4.29 14.11 -13.62
CA SER A 379 -4.78 14.94 -12.51
C SER A 379 -5.51 16.17 -13.04
N ALA A 380 -4.96 16.87 -14.03
CA ALA A 380 -5.57 18.07 -14.60
C ALA A 380 -6.84 17.80 -15.43
N ALA A 381 -7.05 16.58 -15.92
CA ALA A 381 -8.22 16.20 -16.70
C ALA A 381 -9.49 16.03 -15.87
N GLN A 382 -9.39 15.97 -14.54
CA GLN A 382 -10.55 15.83 -13.66
C GLN A 382 -11.33 17.15 -13.58
N SER A 383 -12.66 17.06 -13.64
CA SER A 383 -13.57 18.19 -13.52
C SER A 383 -14.47 18.04 -12.30
N TYR A 384 -14.86 19.17 -11.71
CA TYR A 384 -15.88 19.21 -10.68
C TYR A 384 -17.20 19.68 -11.29
N ARG A 385 -18.33 19.25 -10.72
CA ARG A 385 -19.67 19.73 -11.04
C ARG A 385 -20.28 20.41 -9.83
N HIS A 386 -21.09 21.42 -9.97
CA HIS A 386 -21.88 22.02 -8.88
C HIS A 386 -23.35 21.95 -9.24
N TYR A 387 -24.20 21.54 -8.30
CA TYR A 387 -25.65 21.60 -8.46
C TYR A 387 -26.19 22.90 -7.88
N GLU A 388 -26.93 23.65 -8.68
CA GLU A 388 -27.81 24.68 -8.14
C GLU A 388 -29.11 24.04 -7.65
N TYR A 389 -29.50 24.39 -6.42
CA TYR A 389 -30.70 23.86 -5.77
C TYR A 389 -31.80 24.91 -5.74
N ASN A 390 -33.03 24.49 -6.04
CA ASN A 390 -34.20 25.35 -5.94
C ASN A 390 -34.63 25.53 -4.47
N SER A 391 -35.69 26.30 -4.23
CA SER A 391 -36.22 26.54 -2.87
C SER A 391 -36.72 25.28 -2.15
N ASN A 392 -36.95 24.18 -2.87
CA ASN A 392 -37.36 22.88 -2.34
C ASN A 392 -36.18 21.93 -2.14
N ASN A 393 -34.95 22.42 -2.32
CA ASN A 393 -33.72 21.64 -2.22
C ASN A 393 -33.59 20.53 -3.29
N GLU A 394 -34.22 20.74 -4.45
CA GLU A 394 -34.07 19.88 -5.62
C GLU A 394 -33.06 20.50 -6.59
N PRO A 395 -32.10 19.71 -7.13
CA PRO A 395 -31.14 20.22 -8.11
C PRO A 395 -31.85 20.58 -9.42
N TYR A 396 -31.56 21.75 -9.99
CA TYR A 396 -32.16 22.20 -11.27
C TYR A 396 -31.14 22.58 -12.36
N GLU A 397 -29.90 22.88 -11.99
CA GLU A 397 -28.82 23.21 -12.92
C GLU A 397 -27.51 22.56 -12.48
N VAL A 398 -26.67 22.21 -13.45
CA VAL A 398 -25.35 21.61 -13.22
C VAL A 398 -24.31 22.45 -13.92
N GLU A 399 -23.35 22.96 -13.16
CA GLU A 399 -22.24 23.76 -13.66
C GLU A 399 -20.92 22.98 -13.53
N TYR A 400 -20.03 23.06 -14.52
CA TYR A 400 -18.75 22.35 -14.51
C TYR A 400 -17.55 23.29 -14.33
N TYR A 401 -16.61 22.84 -13.50
CA TYR A 401 -15.48 23.64 -13.06
C TYR A 401 -14.15 22.91 -13.27
N PRO A 402 -13.21 23.52 -13.99
CA PRO A 402 -11.88 22.96 -14.14
C PRO A 402 -11.12 23.14 -12.81
N GLY A 403 -10.83 22.04 -12.14
CA GLY A 403 -10.07 22.06 -10.87
C GLY A 403 -9.00 20.97 -10.76
N GLY A 404 -9.10 19.91 -11.56
CA GLY A 404 -8.22 18.75 -11.47
C GLY A 404 -8.36 17.96 -10.17
N ASP A 405 -7.65 16.85 -10.04
CA ASP A 405 -7.62 16.05 -8.82
C ASP A 405 -6.97 16.85 -7.68
N ALA A 406 -7.73 17.22 -6.65
CA ALA A 406 -7.22 18.01 -5.53
C ALA A 406 -6.15 17.26 -4.73
N ARG A 407 -6.09 15.93 -4.79
CA ARG A 407 -5.04 15.13 -4.14
C ARG A 407 -3.66 15.40 -4.74
N SER A 408 -3.58 15.97 -5.94
CA SER A 408 -2.33 16.46 -6.52
C SER A 408 -1.60 17.42 -5.57
N ALA A 409 -2.32 18.28 -4.85
CA ALA A 409 -1.77 19.19 -3.84
C ALA A 409 -1.23 18.50 -2.57
N GLY A 410 -1.60 17.23 -2.34
CA GLY A 410 -1.10 16.40 -1.24
C GLY A 410 0.01 15.44 -1.63
N THR A 411 0.23 15.23 -2.94
CA THR A 411 1.22 14.30 -3.49
C THR A 411 2.41 15.02 -4.10
N ILE A 412 2.19 16.23 -4.62
CA ILE A 412 3.18 17.14 -5.16
C ILE A 412 3.17 18.44 -4.37
N ALA A 413 4.34 19.02 -4.12
CA ALA A 413 4.49 20.37 -3.64
C ALA A 413 5.35 21.19 -4.61
N ASP A 414 4.91 22.38 -4.95
CA ASP A 414 5.77 23.35 -5.62
C ASP A 414 6.71 23.99 -4.58
N VAL A 415 8.01 23.99 -4.86
CA VAL A 415 9.03 24.52 -3.96
C VAL A 415 9.71 25.71 -4.59
N GLU A 416 9.83 26.78 -3.83
CA GLU A 416 10.63 27.95 -4.18
C GLU A 416 12.11 27.64 -3.95
N THR A 417 12.83 27.34 -5.03
CA THR A 417 14.28 27.05 -4.99
C THR A 417 15.08 28.24 -5.47
N THR A 418 16.41 28.20 -5.32
CA THR A 418 17.30 29.24 -5.85
C THR A 418 17.24 29.39 -7.38
N GLU A 419 16.83 28.35 -8.11
CA GLU A 419 16.68 28.35 -9.57
C GLU A 419 15.24 28.62 -10.03
N GLY A 420 14.34 28.95 -9.09
CA GLY A 420 12.92 29.19 -9.33
C GLY A 420 12.01 28.09 -8.79
N LYS A 421 10.74 28.13 -9.20
CA LYS A 421 9.71 27.20 -8.73
C LYS A 421 9.86 25.82 -9.36
N MET A 422 9.92 24.77 -8.57
CA MET A 422 9.98 23.38 -9.05
C MET A 422 9.07 22.45 -8.25
N SER A 423 8.43 21.49 -8.92
CA SER A 423 7.54 20.53 -8.27
C SER A 423 8.30 19.32 -7.71
N PHE A 424 8.04 18.95 -6.45
CA PHE A 424 8.62 17.78 -5.79
C PHE A 424 7.53 16.77 -5.45
N ILE A 425 7.81 15.48 -5.62
CA ILE A 425 6.96 14.42 -5.05
C ILE A 425 7.15 14.47 -3.54
N GLN A 426 6.12 14.86 -2.80
CA GLN A 426 6.17 15.02 -1.34
C GLN A 426 5.63 13.79 -0.59
N LYS A 427 5.37 12.68 -1.29
CA LYS A 427 4.93 11.43 -0.67
C LYS A 427 5.94 10.99 0.40
N ARG A 428 5.47 10.83 1.64
CA ARG A 428 6.25 10.56 2.87
C ARG A 428 7.07 11.73 3.42
N ASN A 429 7.10 12.85 2.72
CA ASN A 429 7.82 14.08 3.07
C ASN A 429 6.86 15.25 2.91
N ILE A 430 5.69 15.17 3.53
CA ILE A 430 4.57 16.07 3.24
C ILE A 430 4.87 17.46 3.82
N SER A 431 4.60 18.49 3.03
CA SER A 431 4.74 19.87 3.46
C SER A 431 3.81 20.19 4.64
N VAL A 432 4.12 21.25 5.38
CA VAL A 432 3.23 21.76 6.44
C VAL A 432 1.88 22.25 5.90
N THR A 433 1.79 22.53 4.60
CA THR A 433 0.59 23.02 3.91
C THR A 433 0.38 22.29 2.58
N SER A 434 -0.72 21.55 2.45
CA SER A 434 -1.05 20.76 1.25
C SER A 434 -2.20 21.40 0.46
N ASN A 435 -1.99 22.62 -0.06
CA ASN A 435 -3.06 23.41 -0.69
C ASN A 435 -2.69 24.05 -2.04
N GLY A 436 -1.78 23.41 -2.78
CA GLY A 436 -1.37 23.85 -4.12
C GLY A 436 -0.53 25.13 -4.16
N MET A 437 -0.25 25.76 -3.01
CA MET A 437 0.66 26.89 -2.93
C MET A 437 2.13 26.45 -2.92
N SER A 438 3.00 27.31 -3.42
CA SER A 438 4.44 27.11 -3.31
C SER A 438 4.88 27.15 -1.84
N VAL A 439 5.87 26.35 -1.48
CA VAL A 439 6.46 26.30 -0.14
C VAL A 439 7.97 26.51 -0.18
N SER A 440 8.56 26.88 0.96
CA SER A 440 10.02 27.00 1.07
C SER A 440 10.70 25.63 1.18
N GLU A 441 12.00 25.57 0.88
CA GLU A 441 12.79 24.33 0.93
C GLU A 441 12.75 23.62 2.30
N GLY A 442 12.49 24.33 3.40
CA GLY A 442 12.44 23.78 4.78
C GLY A 442 11.04 23.42 5.28
N SER A 443 10.01 23.48 4.43
CA SER A 443 8.60 23.37 4.86
C SER A 443 8.09 21.93 4.99
N PHE A 444 8.96 20.93 5.13
CA PHE A 444 8.59 19.52 5.00
C PHE A 444 8.73 18.74 6.31
N SER A 445 7.82 17.79 6.53
CA SER A 445 7.83 16.89 7.69
C SER A 445 8.17 15.47 7.27
N TYR A 446 9.16 14.87 7.94
CA TYR A 446 9.50 13.48 7.72
C TYR A 446 8.46 12.53 8.32
N THR A 447 8.11 11.47 7.57
CA THR A 447 7.19 10.44 8.05
C THR A 447 7.97 9.24 8.57
N TYR A 448 7.91 9.00 9.88
CA TYR A 448 8.61 7.89 10.57
C TYR A 448 7.97 6.50 10.41
N PHE A 449 6.95 6.47 9.58
CA PHE A 449 6.24 5.35 9.02
C PHE A 449 6.75 4.72 7.76
N PHE A 450 6.37 3.53 7.33
CA PHE A 450 6.24 3.11 5.92
C PHE A 450 5.04 2.18 5.75
N PRO A 451 3.92 2.61 5.14
CA PRO A 451 2.73 1.78 5.05
C PRO A 451 2.97 0.61 4.08
N VAL A 452 2.69 -0.59 4.55
CA VAL A 452 2.62 -1.81 3.74
C VAL A 452 1.21 -1.95 3.15
N TYR A 453 0.20 -1.75 4.00
CA TYR A 453 -1.21 -1.80 3.63
C TYR A 453 -1.91 -0.49 4.01
N ARG A 454 -2.54 0.13 3.03
CA ARG A 454 -3.44 1.28 3.21
C ARG A 454 -4.86 0.91 2.86
N LEU A 455 -5.83 1.45 3.58
CA LEU A 455 -7.25 1.13 3.37
C LEU A 455 -7.68 1.41 1.92
N ARG A 456 -7.32 2.57 1.36
CA ARG A 456 -7.63 2.90 -0.06
C ARG A 456 -6.93 1.96 -1.06
N GLN A 457 -5.77 1.42 -0.72
CA GLN A 457 -5.11 0.41 -1.55
C GLN A 457 -5.85 -0.94 -1.50
N VAL A 458 -6.42 -1.29 -0.35
CA VAL A 458 -7.27 -2.48 -0.20
C VAL A 458 -8.53 -2.35 -1.07
N TYR A 459 -9.19 -1.19 -1.05
CA TYR A 459 -10.36 -0.93 -1.91
C TYR A 459 -10.01 -1.03 -3.41
N LEU A 460 -8.84 -0.53 -3.84
CA LEU A 460 -8.36 -0.68 -5.23
C LEU A 460 -8.18 -2.16 -5.62
N ARG A 461 -7.53 -2.95 -4.76
CA ARG A 461 -7.31 -4.38 -5.02
C ARG A 461 -8.60 -5.20 -4.96
N TYR A 462 -9.53 -4.81 -4.08
CA TYR A 462 -10.87 -5.37 -4.05
C TYR A 462 -11.63 -5.08 -5.34
N ALA A 463 -11.61 -3.84 -5.83
CA ALA A 463 -12.21 -3.46 -7.10
C ALA A 463 -11.60 -4.24 -8.28
N GLU A 464 -10.27 -4.43 -8.29
CA GLU A 464 -9.61 -5.29 -9.28
C GLU A 464 -10.10 -6.73 -9.20
N ALA A 465 -10.17 -7.31 -8.00
CA ALA A 465 -10.62 -8.67 -7.78
C ALA A 465 -12.07 -8.87 -8.29
N ILE A 466 -13.01 -7.99 -7.94
CA ILE A 466 -14.41 -8.13 -8.38
C ILE A 466 -14.57 -7.85 -9.88
N ASN A 467 -13.79 -6.94 -10.47
CA ASN A 467 -13.77 -6.72 -11.92
C ASN A 467 -13.34 -8.00 -12.63
N ARG A 468 -12.23 -8.61 -12.20
CA ARG A 468 -11.70 -9.87 -12.76
C ARG A 468 -12.62 -11.06 -12.47
N ALA A 469 -13.44 -10.99 -11.44
CA ALA A 469 -14.51 -11.95 -11.14
C ALA A 469 -15.78 -11.77 -12.01
N GLY A 470 -15.82 -10.77 -12.91
CA GLY A 470 -16.93 -10.55 -13.84
C GLY A 470 -18.00 -9.57 -13.36
N TYR A 471 -17.64 -8.65 -12.45
CA TYR A 471 -18.50 -7.58 -11.92
C TYR A 471 -17.89 -6.19 -12.16
N PRO A 472 -17.70 -5.78 -13.43
CA PRO A 472 -17.04 -4.52 -13.78
C PRO A 472 -17.82 -3.28 -13.30
N ARG A 473 -19.16 -3.31 -13.28
CA ARG A 473 -19.95 -2.16 -12.82
C ARG A 473 -19.87 -2.01 -11.31
N HIS A 474 -19.90 -3.10 -10.56
CA HIS A 474 -19.61 -3.06 -9.11
C HIS A 474 -18.20 -2.53 -8.84
N ALA A 475 -17.19 -3.01 -9.59
CA ALA A 475 -15.82 -2.52 -9.47
C ALA A 475 -15.73 -1.01 -9.66
N PHE A 476 -16.38 -0.49 -10.70
CA PHE A 476 -16.40 0.94 -10.98
C PHE A 476 -17.14 1.71 -9.87
N ALA A 477 -18.30 1.23 -9.43
CA ALA A 477 -19.10 1.86 -8.38
C ALA A 477 -18.34 1.95 -7.04
N VAL A 478 -17.61 0.89 -6.66
CA VAL A 478 -16.72 0.88 -5.47
C VAL A 478 -15.67 1.99 -5.54
N LEU A 479 -15.10 2.22 -6.73
CA LEU A 479 -14.05 3.23 -6.90
C LEU A 479 -14.62 4.65 -6.98
N ARG A 480 -15.78 4.82 -7.62
CA ARG A 480 -16.39 6.11 -7.94
C ARG A 480 -17.09 6.73 -6.74
N ASP A 481 -18.21 6.14 -6.33
CA ASP A 481 -19.11 6.69 -5.30
C ASP A 481 -18.94 5.95 -3.97
N GLY A 482 -18.54 4.68 -4.03
CA GLY A 482 -18.68 3.74 -2.92
C GLY A 482 -20.03 3.04 -2.98
N LEU A 483 -20.11 1.88 -2.32
CA LEU A 483 -21.33 1.08 -2.27
C LEU A 483 -21.92 1.12 -0.87
N THR A 484 -23.15 1.61 -0.77
CA THR A 484 -23.95 1.69 0.45
C THR A 484 -25.34 1.13 0.18
N ARG A 485 -26.18 1.02 1.21
CA ARG A 485 -27.59 0.62 1.04
C ARG A 485 -28.37 1.56 0.13
N GLU A 486 -27.95 2.82 0.04
CA GLU A 486 -28.63 3.87 -0.73
C GLU A 486 -28.09 3.97 -2.15
N THR A 487 -26.78 3.74 -2.35
CA THR A 487 -26.18 3.81 -3.69
C THR A 487 -26.35 2.53 -4.50
N VAL A 488 -26.51 1.36 -3.86
CA VAL A 488 -26.74 0.09 -4.57
C VAL A 488 -28.16 0.04 -5.18
N PRO A 489 -28.31 -0.23 -6.48
CA PRO A 489 -29.62 -0.34 -7.11
C PRO A 489 -30.47 -1.47 -6.55
N THR A 490 -31.79 -1.27 -6.53
CA THR A 490 -32.75 -2.30 -6.15
C THR A 490 -33.36 -2.96 -7.38
N VAL A 491 -33.34 -4.30 -7.42
CA VAL A 491 -33.99 -5.06 -8.49
C VAL A 491 -35.48 -5.22 -8.17
N LEU A 492 -36.33 -4.66 -9.02
CA LEU A 492 -37.79 -4.74 -8.96
C LEU A 492 -38.31 -5.87 -9.84
N THR A 493 -39.44 -6.49 -9.47
CA THR A 493 -40.01 -7.68 -10.15
C THR A 493 -41.54 -7.62 -10.30
N ASP A 494 -42.14 -6.46 -10.08
CA ASP A 494 -43.57 -6.18 -10.18
C ASP A 494 -44.07 -6.02 -11.62
N SER A 495 -43.16 -5.90 -12.60
CA SER A 495 -43.50 -5.92 -14.02
C SER A 495 -43.79 -7.34 -14.52
N VAL A 496 -45.08 -7.60 -14.82
CA VAL A 496 -45.56 -8.86 -15.41
C VAL A 496 -46.03 -8.62 -16.84
N VAL A 497 -45.37 -9.24 -17.82
CA VAL A 497 -45.78 -9.23 -19.23
C VAL A 497 -46.05 -10.66 -19.67
N ASP A 498 -47.27 -10.94 -20.15
CA ASP A 498 -47.73 -12.28 -20.57
C ASP A 498 -47.52 -13.39 -19.52
N GLY A 499 -47.68 -13.05 -18.23
CA GLY A 499 -47.48 -13.98 -17.12
C GLY A 499 -46.02 -14.30 -16.79
N LYS A 500 -45.06 -13.63 -17.44
CA LYS A 500 -43.63 -13.69 -17.11
C LYS A 500 -43.22 -12.46 -16.32
N ILE A 501 -42.44 -12.68 -15.27
CA ILE A 501 -41.84 -11.63 -14.45
C ILE A 501 -40.57 -11.13 -15.15
N PHE A 502 -40.50 -9.82 -15.40
CA PHE A 502 -39.31 -9.16 -15.96
C PHE A 502 -38.65 -8.31 -14.87
N PRO A 503 -37.44 -8.67 -14.41
CA PRO A 503 -36.73 -7.85 -13.45
C PRO A 503 -36.23 -6.57 -14.12
N TYR A 504 -36.30 -5.45 -13.41
CA TYR A 504 -35.78 -4.16 -13.86
C TYR A 504 -35.20 -3.36 -12.69
N ILE A 505 -34.51 -2.27 -13.00
CA ILE A 505 -34.00 -1.29 -12.04
C ILE A 505 -34.67 0.05 -12.38
N GLU A 506 -35.09 0.77 -11.36
CA GLU A 506 -35.56 2.15 -11.49
C GLU A 506 -34.36 3.09 -11.31
N ASP A 507 -34.16 4.01 -12.25
CA ASP A 507 -33.10 5.01 -12.16
C ASP A 507 -33.41 5.98 -11.01
N ALA A 508 -32.56 5.99 -9.99
CA ALA A 508 -32.61 6.96 -8.90
C ALA A 508 -31.39 7.89 -8.95
N PRO A 509 -31.53 9.20 -8.64
CA PRO A 509 -30.45 10.17 -8.76
C PRO A 509 -29.16 9.81 -8.01
N ASP A 510 -29.31 9.11 -6.87
CA ASP A 510 -28.21 8.78 -5.95
C ASP A 510 -27.72 7.33 -6.10
N GLN A 511 -28.28 6.55 -7.04
CA GLN A 511 -27.87 5.17 -7.29
C GLN A 511 -26.72 5.06 -8.28
N CYS A 512 -25.86 4.07 -8.09
CA CYS A 512 -24.77 3.76 -9.01
C CYS A 512 -25.26 3.00 -10.25
N ASP A 513 -24.58 3.19 -11.39
CA ASP A 513 -24.98 2.61 -12.68
C ASP A 513 -24.56 1.12 -12.78
N ILE A 514 -25.26 0.27 -12.03
CA ILE A 514 -25.13 -1.19 -12.08
C ILE A 514 -26.37 -1.76 -12.78
N ASP A 515 -26.17 -2.48 -13.89
CA ASP A 515 -27.27 -3.04 -14.66
C ASP A 515 -27.96 -4.23 -13.97
N VAL A 516 -29.19 -4.48 -14.40
CA VAL A 516 -30.05 -5.53 -13.83
C VAL A 516 -29.45 -6.93 -13.94
N ASP A 517 -28.69 -7.21 -14.99
CA ASP A 517 -28.09 -8.52 -15.21
C ASP A 517 -26.91 -8.74 -14.25
N GLU A 518 -26.09 -7.72 -14.02
CA GLU A 518 -24.99 -7.76 -13.05
C GLU A 518 -25.51 -7.84 -11.62
N MET A 519 -26.54 -7.06 -11.25
CA MET A 519 -27.21 -7.16 -9.95
C MET A 519 -27.75 -8.58 -9.68
N ARG A 520 -28.36 -9.21 -10.68
CA ARG A 520 -28.87 -10.59 -10.56
C ARG A 520 -27.75 -11.62 -10.39
N ARG A 521 -26.61 -11.44 -11.05
CA ARG A 521 -25.42 -12.29 -10.82
C ARG A 521 -24.84 -12.06 -9.42
N ALA A 522 -24.81 -10.81 -8.96
CA ALA A 522 -24.27 -10.42 -7.66
C ALA A 522 -25.05 -11.01 -6.47
N ALA A 523 -26.37 -11.22 -6.61
CA ALA A 523 -27.20 -11.83 -5.56
C ALA A 523 -26.74 -13.23 -5.11
N GLY A 524 -26.02 -13.97 -5.96
CA GLY A 524 -25.44 -15.28 -5.64
C GLY A 524 -23.90 -15.27 -5.48
N ALA A 525 -23.27 -14.10 -5.53
CA ALA A 525 -21.82 -13.94 -5.54
C ALA A 525 -21.23 -14.20 -4.14
N SER A 526 -20.86 -15.46 -3.88
CA SER A 526 -20.27 -15.84 -2.61
C SER A 526 -19.03 -16.72 -2.78
N ALA A 527 -18.05 -16.49 -1.92
CA ALA A 527 -16.85 -17.31 -1.81
C ALA A 527 -16.43 -17.37 -0.35
N LEU A 528 -15.92 -18.50 0.11
CA LEU A 528 -15.49 -18.70 1.51
C LEU A 528 -16.61 -18.42 2.53
N GLY A 529 -17.89 -18.60 2.14
CA GLY A 529 -19.04 -18.30 2.99
C GLY A 529 -19.34 -16.79 3.14
N VAL A 530 -18.70 -15.93 2.35
CA VAL A 530 -18.86 -14.48 2.38
C VAL A 530 -19.55 -14.03 1.09
N ASN A 531 -20.64 -13.28 1.21
CA ASN A 531 -21.21 -12.54 0.10
C ASN A 531 -20.38 -11.27 -0.11
N TYR A 532 -19.44 -11.33 -1.06
CA TYR A 532 -18.45 -10.29 -1.24
C TYR A 532 -18.95 -9.11 -2.08
N LEU A 533 -20.25 -9.06 -2.42
CA LEU A 533 -20.89 -7.92 -3.09
C LEU A 533 -22.11 -7.38 -2.30
N ASP A 534 -22.26 -7.76 -1.03
CA ASP A 534 -23.36 -7.30 -0.18
C ASP A 534 -23.01 -6.01 0.56
N PHE A 535 -23.67 -4.91 0.19
CA PHE A 535 -23.52 -3.61 0.86
C PHE A 535 -24.84 -3.11 1.46
N SER A 536 -25.78 -4.03 1.72
CA SER A 536 -27.14 -3.69 2.19
C SER A 536 -27.21 -3.25 3.66
N ASP A 537 -26.14 -3.45 4.42
CA ASP A 537 -26.10 -3.13 5.85
C ASP A 537 -25.66 -1.68 6.11
N THR A 538 -26.28 -1.04 7.11
CA THR A 538 -26.04 0.35 7.51
C THR A 538 -24.60 0.69 7.87
N ARG A 539 -23.76 -0.31 8.18
CA ARG A 539 -22.33 -0.07 8.45
C ARG A 539 -21.59 0.50 7.22
N TRP A 540 -22.07 0.22 6.02
CA TRP A 540 -21.47 0.70 4.78
C TRP A 540 -21.85 2.16 4.47
N ASP A 541 -22.84 2.73 5.15
CA ASP A 541 -23.39 4.07 4.86
C ASP A 541 -22.36 5.20 4.98
N ASN A 542 -21.27 4.99 5.72
CA ASN A 542 -20.18 5.97 5.86
C ASN A 542 -18.99 5.71 4.92
N THR A 543 -19.11 4.76 3.99
CA THR A 543 -18.07 4.45 3.01
C THR A 543 -18.22 5.30 1.75
N THR A 544 -17.08 5.72 1.21
CA THR A 544 -17.01 6.60 0.05
C THR A 544 -16.03 6.03 -0.97
N GLY A 545 -16.33 6.20 -2.25
CA GLY A 545 -15.46 5.85 -3.35
C GLY A 545 -14.12 6.58 -3.29
N ILE A 546 -13.04 5.88 -3.63
CA ILE A 546 -11.69 6.43 -3.57
C ILE A 546 -11.53 7.63 -4.52
N HIS A 547 -12.24 7.64 -5.65
CA HIS A 547 -12.17 8.70 -6.64
C HIS A 547 -12.87 9.98 -6.15
N ALA A 548 -14.06 9.88 -5.55
CA ALA A 548 -14.69 10.98 -4.81
C ALA A 548 -13.75 11.60 -3.75
N LEU A 549 -12.80 10.79 -3.24
CA LEU A 549 -11.61 11.17 -2.48
C LEU A 549 -10.88 12.46 -2.88
N GLY A 550 -10.77 12.71 -4.17
CA GLY A 550 -9.98 13.83 -4.69
C GLY A 550 -10.75 14.80 -5.55
N CYS A 551 -12.02 14.51 -5.81
CA CYS A 551 -12.82 15.18 -6.82
C CYS A 551 -14.30 15.34 -6.42
N GLY A 552 -14.69 15.07 -5.16
CA GLY A 552 -16.09 15.16 -4.72
C GLY A 552 -16.29 15.45 -3.23
N GLY A 553 -17.32 16.23 -2.92
CA GLY A 553 -17.82 16.45 -1.56
C GLY A 553 -17.22 17.65 -0.82
N GLY A 554 -17.44 18.86 -1.34
CA GLY A 554 -17.18 20.09 -0.58
C GLY A 554 -18.01 20.12 0.72
N ARG A 555 -17.37 20.41 1.86
CA ARG A 555 -17.99 20.36 3.20
C ARG A 555 -19.03 21.45 3.51
N ASP A 556 -19.15 22.45 2.65
CA ASP A 556 -20.05 23.57 2.84
C ASP A 556 -21.17 23.58 1.80
N ARG A 557 -22.39 23.91 2.26
CA ARG A 557 -23.58 24.12 1.42
C ARG A 557 -23.22 25.05 0.25
N GLY A 558 -23.10 24.47 -0.94
CA GLY A 558 -22.39 25.03 -2.09
C GLY A 558 -21.48 24.01 -2.81
N SER A 559 -21.62 22.71 -2.49
CA SER A 559 -20.66 21.65 -2.81
C SER A 559 -20.54 21.38 -4.31
N TYR A 560 -19.30 21.30 -4.77
CA TYR A 560 -18.96 20.76 -6.07
C TYR A 560 -18.80 19.23 -5.94
N ASP A 561 -19.67 18.46 -6.60
CA ASP A 561 -19.62 17.00 -6.72
C ASP A 561 -18.82 16.58 -7.97
N LEU A 562 -18.69 15.28 -8.21
CA LEU A 562 -17.99 14.74 -9.38
C LEU A 562 -18.94 14.55 -10.58
N ASP A 563 -18.59 15.02 -11.79
CA ASP A 563 -19.27 14.54 -13.00
C ASP A 563 -18.78 13.14 -13.39
N THR A 564 -19.71 12.20 -13.44
CA THR A 564 -19.46 10.81 -13.86
C THR A 564 -19.75 10.57 -15.33
N LEU A 565 -20.16 11.60 -16.10
CA LEU A 565 -20.51 11.47 -17.52
C LEU A 565 -19.30 11.52 -18.48
N TYR A 566 -18.09 11.82 -18.00
CA TYR A 566 -16.89 11.83 -18.82
C TYR A 566 -15.71 11.07 -18.19
N SER A 567 -15.62 9.78 -18.51
CA SER A 567 -14.35 9.08 -18.75
C SER A 567 -14.57 7.88 -19.67
#